data_AF-A0A7L5AA32-F1
#
_entry.id   AF-A0A7L5AA32-F1
#
_cell.length_a   1.000
_cell.length_b   1.000
_cell.length_c   1.000
_cell.angle_alpha   90.00
_cell.angle_beta   90.00
_cell.angle_gamma   90.00
#
_symmetry.space_group_name_H-M   'P 1'
#
loop_
_entity.id
_entity.type
_entity.pdbx_description
1 polymer ?
#
loop_
_entity_poly.entity_id
_entity_poly.type
_entity_poly.pdbx_seq_one_letter_code
_entity_poly.pdbx_strand_id
1 'polypeptide(L)'
;MQATIQSAEMAVAQCDRPILVERDAEGLQLALRALFEEALILHRMDSILRLADKATRDRAAEELPERELSPGYYRRAAYLLELSTTLELGVPVDPSTITRSDVIGLQAVRNARQEYEYDHPACEACGERQDNRFLKQCFKCATKFAGRGN
;
A
#
# COMPACT_ATOMS: atom_id res chain seq x y z
N MET A 1 4.37 8.51 -48.48
CA MET A 1 3.63 9.05 -47.32
C MET A 1 2.57 8.08 -46.77
N GLN A 2 2.75 6.75 -46.87
CA GLN A 2 1.79 5.76 -46.34
C GLN A 2 2.33 4.98 -45.12
N ALA A 3 3.63 5.05 -44.81
CA ALA A 3 4.24 4.28 -43.73
C ALA A 3 3.95 4.82 -42.31
N THR A 4 3.60 6.10 -42.17
CA THR A 4 3.46 6.75 -40.86
C THR A 4 2.12 6.47 -40.16
N ILE A 5 1.09 6.08 -40.91
CA ILE A 5 -0.26 5.83 -40.35
C ILE A 5 -0.35 4.41 -39.75
N GLN A 6 0.34 3.44 -40.35
CA GLN A 6 0.34 2.05 -39.90
C GLN A 6 1.00 1.84 -38.53
N SER A 7 1.95 2.70 -38.14
CA SER A 7 2.60 2.64 -36.83
C SER A 7 1.72 3.14 -35.68
N ALA A 8 0.75 4.03 -35.95
CA ALA A 8 -0.17 4.55 -34.93
C ALA A 8 -1.27 3.53 -34.60
N GLU A 9 -1.77 2.78 -35.59
CA GLU A 9 -2.79 1.74 -35.37
C GLU A 9 -2.24 0.52 -34.61
N MET A 10 -0.96 0.20 -34.79
CA MET A 10 -0.30 -0.89 -34.05
C MET A 10 -0.07 -0.57 -32.55
N ALA A 11 0.03 0.70 -32.16
CA ALA A 11 0.20 1.09 -30.77
C ALA A 11 -1.11 1.01 -29.97
N VAL A 12 -2.26 1.25 -30.60
CA VAL A 12 -3.57 1.20 -29.93
C VAL A 12 -4.05 -0.25 -29.73
N ALA A 13 -3.65 -1.18 -30.60
CA ALA A 13 -4.00 -2.60 -30.50
C ALA A 13 -3.33 -3.35 -29.33
N GLN A 14 -2.37 -2.73 -28.64
CA GLN A 14 -1.69 -3.32 -27.46
C GLN A 14 -2.36 -2.94 -26.13
N CYS A 15 -3.30 -1.99 -26.14
CA CYS A 15 -3.96 -1.47 -24.93
C CYS A 15 -5.15 -2.32 -24.44
N ASP A 16 -5.48 -3.43 -25.11
CA ASP A 16 -6.73 -4.18 -24.89
C ASP A 16 -6.51 -5.59 -24.32
N ARG A 17 -5.38 -5.82 -23.63
CA ARG A 17 -5.21 -7.04 -22.83
C ARG A 17 -5.82 -6.82 -21.45
N PRO A 18 -6.73 -7.70 -20.99
CA PRO A 18 -7.23 -7.62 -19.63
C PRO A 18 -6.05 -7.70 -18.66
N ILE A 19 -5.90 -6.71 -17.79
CA ILE A 19 -4.84 -6.72 -16.78
C ILE A 19 -5.15 -7.85 -15.81
N LEU A 20 -4.27 -8.85 -15.78
CA LEU A 20 -4.34 -9.92 -14.79
C LEU A 20 -3.73 -9.38 -13.50
N VAL A 21 -4.59 -8.92 -12.58
CA VAL A 21 -4.23 -8.35 -11.28
C VAL A 21 -3.14 -9.17 -10.55
N GLU A 22 -3.24 -10.50 -10.60
CA GLU A 22 -2.29 -11.41 -9.96
C GLU A 22 -0.85 -11.36 -10.51
N ARG A 23 -0.68 -10.81 -11.71
CA ARG A 23 0.60 -10.73 -12.43
C ARG A 23 1.11 -9.30 -12.58
N ASP A 24 0.30 -8.32 -12.19
CA ASP A 24 0.66 -6.90 -12.22
C ASP A 24 1.27 -6.49 -10.88
N ALA A 25 2.57 -6.69 -10.75
CA ALA A 25 3.32 -6.39 -9.53
C ALA A 25 3.29 -4.90 -9.18
N GLU A 26 3.32 -4.01 -10.18
CA GLU A 26 3.30 -2.56 -9.99
C GLU A 26 1.95 -2.10 -9.46
N GLY A 27 0.85 -2.54 -10.08
CA GLY A 27 -0.50 -2.24 -9.59
C GLY A 27 -0.76 -2.82 -8.19
N LEU A 28 -0.23 -4.02 -7.89
CA LEU A 28 -0.29 -4.57 -6.54
C LEU A 28 0.50 -3.75 -5.52
N GLN A 29 1.70 -3.31 -5.87
CA GLN A 29 2.51 -2.43 -5.02
C GLN A 29 1.79 -1.12 -4.73
N LEU A 30 1.17 -0.49 -5.74
CA LEU A 30 0.39 0.73 -5.55
C LEU A 30 -0.82 0.50 -4.64
N ALA A 31 -1.56 -0.59 -4.83
CA ALA A 31 -2.69 -0.94 -3.96
C ALA A 31 -2.26 -1.20 -2.51
N LEU A 32 -1.13 -1.88 -2.32
CA LEU A 32 -0.56 -2.14 -0.99
C LEU A 32 -0.17 -0.84 -0.29
N ARG A 33 0.47 0.09 -1.01
CA ARG A 33 0.81 1.41 -0.46
C ARG A 33 -0.42 2.20 -0.07
N ALA A 34 -1.45 2.23 -0.92
CA ALA A 34 -2.72 2.87 -0.59
C ALA A 34 -3.36 2.28 0.68
N LEU A 35 -3.30 0.96 0.88
CA LEU A 35 -3.77 0.33 2.11
C LEU A 35 -2.93 0.72 3.34
N PHE A 36 -1.62 0.91 3.20
CA PHE A 36 -0.78 1.38 4.31
C PHE A 36 -1.09 2.83 4.70
N GLU A 37 -1.28 3.72 3.71
CA GLU A 37 -1.72 5.10 3.97
C GLU A 37 -3.11 5.14 4.64
N GLU A 38 -4.06 4.35 4.14
CA GLU A 38 -5.40 4.21 4.73
C GLU A 38 -5.29 3.77 6.20
N ALA A 39 -4.46 2.77 6.48
CA ALA A 39 -4.22 2.28 7.84
C ALA A 39 -3.56 3.33 8.74
N LEU A 40 -2.63 4.13 8.23
CA LEU A 40 -1.98 5.21 8.97
C LEU A 40 -2.98 6.30 9.36
N ILE A 41 -3.84 6.71 8.42
CA ILE A 41 -4.91 7.69 8.66
C ILE A 41 -5.88 7.14 9.71
N LEU A 42 -6.36 5.91 9.53
CA LEU A 42 -7.25 5.25 10.49
C LEU A 42 -6.65 5.17 11.90
N HIS A 43 -5.35 4.84 12.02
CA HIS A 43 -4.67 4.80 13.31
C HIS A 43 -4.65 6.17 14.00
N ARG A 44 -4.44 7.27 13.26
CA ARG A 44 -4.51 8.62 13.83
C ARG A 44 -5.92 8.97 14.29
N MET A 45 -6.90 8.59 13.48
CA MET A 45 -8.31 8.87 13.74
C MET A 45 -8.89 7.99 14.84
N ASP A 46 -8.27 6.86 15.20
CA ASP A 46 -8.80 5.87 16.15
C ASP A 46 -9.25 6.51 17.48
N SER A 47 -8.45 7.43 18.03
CA SER A 47 -8.81 8.14 19.27
C SER A 47 -10.08 9.01 19.13
N ILE A 48 -10.28 9.62 17.96
CA ILE A 48 -11.45 10.44 17.63
C ILE A 48 -12.65 9.53 17.33
N LEU A 49 -12.45 8.49 16.53
CA LEU A 49 -13.50 7.57 16.06
C LEU A 49 -14.12 6.75 17.19
N ARG A 50 -13.33 6.37 18.20
CA ARG A 50 -13.83 5.61 19.37
C ARG A 50 -14.89 6.35 20.17
N LEU A 51 -14.77 7.68 20.28
CA LEU A 51 -15.68 8.54 21.03
C LEU A 51 -16.68 9.29 20.13
N ALA A 52 -16.48 9.24 18.82
CA ALA A 52 -17.32 9.90 17.82
C ALA A 52 -18.70 9.25 17.70
N ASP A 53 -19.70 10.10 17.46
CA ASP A 53 -21.03 9.71 17.02
C ASP A 53 -21.02 9.27 15.54
N LYS A 54 -22.14 8.69 15.08
CA LYS A 54 -22.25 8.16 13.72
C LYS A 54 -21.98 9.23 12.65
N ALA A 55 -22.52 10.44 12.82
CA ALA A 55 -22.33 11.53 11.87
C ALA A 55 -20.87 11.99 11.76
N THR A 56 -20.10 11.91 12.85
CA THR A 56 -18.66 12.22 12.83
C THR A 56 -17.85 11.09 12.21
N ARG A 57 -18.24 9.82 12.40
CA ARG A 57 -17.61 8.69 11.70
C ARG A 57 -17.86 8.72 10.19
N ASP A 58 -19.07 9.07 9.78
CA ASP A 58 -19.42 9.16 8.36
C ASP A 58 -18.61 10.27 7.68
N ARG A 59 -18.46 11.45 8.32
CA ARG A 59 -17.58 12.52 7.83
C ARG A 59 -16.09 12.14 7.83
N ALA A 60 -15.65 11.43 8.87
CA ALA A 60 -14.28 10.94 8.94
C ALA A 60 -13.96 9.94 7.81
N ALA A 61 -14.94 9.15 7.36
CA ALA A 61 -14.78 8.26 6.22
C ALA A 61 -14.55 9.02 4.91
N GLU A 62 -15.01 10.29 4.80
CA GLU A 62 -14.72 11.17 3.66
C GLU A 62 -13.27 11.67 3.64
N GLU A 63 -12.54 11.58 4.77
CA GLU A 63 -11.11 11.91 4.83
C GLU A 63 -10.21 10.75 4.35
N LEU A 64 -10.76 9.55 4.18
CA LEU A 64 -10.00 8.43 3.64
C LEU A 64 -9.73 8.68 2.14
N PRO A 65 -8.50 8.41 1.67
CA PRO A 65 -8.15 8.61 0.28
C PRO A 65 -8.99 7.70 -0.62
N GLU A 66 -9.44 8.24 -1.75
CA GLU A 66 -10.16 7.44 -2.74
C GLU A 66 -9.23 6.38 -3.33
N ARG A 67 -9.76 5.18 -3.51
CA ARG A 67 -9.04 4.05 -4.08
C ARG A 67 -8.94 4.20 -5.59
N GLU A 68 -7.74 4.48 -6.09
CA GLU A 68 -7.47 4.74 -7.52
C GLU A 68 -7.56 3.49 -8.41
N LEU A 69 -7.38 2.30 -7.84
CA LEU A 69 -7.34 1.04 -8.59
C LEU A 69 -8.68 0.28 -8.52
N SER A 70 -8.84 -0.71 -9.40
CA SER A 70 -10.02 -1.57 -9.35
C SER A 70 -10.08 -2.36 -8.02
N PRO A 71 -11.27 -2.68 -7.48
CA PRO A 71 -11.42 -3.43 -6.23
C PRO A 71 -10.68 -4.78 -6.20
N GLY A 72 -10.38 -5.37 -7.37
CA GLY A 72 -9.60 -6.60 -7.48
C GLY A 72 -8.20 -6.48 -6.90
N TYR A 73 -7.52 -5.34 -7.11
CA TYR A 73 -6.17 -5.10 -6.58
C TYR A 73 -6.16 -5.09 -5.06
N TYR A 74 -7.12 -4.41 -4.43
CA TYR A 74 -7.22 -4.32 -2.97
C TYR A 74 -7.55 -5.66 -2.32
N ARG A 75 -8.43 -6.45 -2.92
CA ARG A 75 -8.70 -7.83 -2.44
C ARG A 75 -7.46 -8.70 -2.52
N ARG A 76 -6.72 -8.61 -3.62
CA ARG A 76 -5.48 -9.36 -3.80
C ARG A 76 -4.38 -8.89 -2.84
N ALA A 77 -4.24 -7.58 -2.64
CA ALA A 77 -3.31 -6.99 -1.68
C ALA A 77 -3.60 -7.42 -0.24
N ALA A 78 -4.87 -7.41 0.18
CA ALA A 78 -5.28 -7.89 1.50
C ALA A 78 -4.91 -9.37 1.72
N TYR A 79 -5.20 -10.23 0.73
CA TYR A 79 -4.78 -11.64 0.75
C TYR A 79 -3.25 -11.78 0.88
N LEU A 80 -2.47 -11.00 0.13
CA LEU A 80 -1.01 -11.06 0.19
C LEU A 80 -0.45 -10.58 1.54
N LEU A 81 -1.10 -9.59 2.17
CA LEU A 81 -0.74 -9.15 3.52
C LEU A 81 -1.00 -10.24 4.56
N GLU A 82 -2.16 -10.90 4.50
CA GLU A 82 -2.50 -12.03 5.36
C GLU A 82 -1.53 -13.19 5.18
N LEU A 83 -1.22 -13.56 3.93
CA LEU A 83 -0.25 -14.60 3.61
C LEU A 83 1.15 -14.23 4.13
N SER A 84 1.60 -12.99 3.92
CA SER A 84 2.89 -12.53 4.44
C SER A 84 2.98 -12.63 5.96
N THR A 85 1.92 -12.24 6.67
CA THR A 85 1.84 -12.32 8.13
C THR A 85 1.85 -13.76 8.62
N THR A 86 1.11 -14.64 7.94
CA THR A 86 1.06 -16.08 8.24
C THR A 86 2.45 -16.71 8.15
N LEU A 87 3.20 -16.38 7.09
CA LEU A 87 4.58 -16.85 6.89
C LEU A 87 5.55 -16.26 7.94
N GLU A 88 5.42 -14.96 8.26
CA GLU A 88 6.24 -14.28 9.28
C GLU A 88 6.05 -14.87 10.68
N LEU A 89 4.82 -15.30 11.01
CA LEU A 89 4.50 -15.97 12.28
C LEU A 89 4.93 -17.43 12.33
N GLY A 90 5.50 -17.97 11.24
CA GLY A 90 5.94 -19.37 11.15
C GLY A 90 4.79 -20.38 11.12
N VAL A 91 3.59 -19.95 10.75
CA VAL A 91 2.44 -20.85 10.57
C VAL A 91 2.74 -21.75 9.36
N PRO A 92 2.61 -23.09 9.49
CA PRO A 92 2.86 -23.99 8.37
C PRO A 92 1.87 -23.72 7.22
N VAL A 93 2.41 -23.46 6.03
CA VAL A 93 1.64 -23.32 4.80
C VAL A 93 2.08 -24.43 3.83
N ASP A 94 1.11 -25.12 3.22
CA ASP A 94 1.40 -26.14 2.21
C ASP A 94 2.05 -25.49 0.99
N PRO A 95 3.32 -25.82 0.65
CA PRO A 95 4.03 -25.23 -0.48
C PRO A 95 3.32 -25.45 -1.82
N SER A 96 2.49 -26.50 -1.96
CA SER A 96 1.74 -26.79 -3.18
C SER A 96 0.61 -25.78 -3.45
N THR A 97 0.19 -25.03 -2.43
CA THR A 97 -0.85 -23.99 -2.54
C THR A 97 -0.27 -22.63 -2.91
N ILE A 98 1.05 -22.45 -2.84
CA ILE A 98 1.73 -21.19 -3.16
C ILE A 98 2.06 -21.16 -4.65
N THR A 99 1.40 -20.26 -5.36
CA THR A 99 1.60 -20.06 -6.79
C THR A 99 2.74 -19.09 -7.07
N ARG A 100 3.25 -19.10 -8.31
CA ARG A 100 4.20 -18.08 -8.79
C ARG A 100 3.65 -16.66 -8.63
N SER A 101 2.35 -16.47 -8.81
CA SER A 101 1.69 -15.17 -8.62
C SER A 101 1.71 -14.72 -7.16
N ASP A 102 1.64 -15.65 -6.21
CA ASP A 102 1.75 -15.34 -4.78
C ASP A 102 3.17 -14.89 -4.44
N VAL A 103 4.18 -15.58 -4.97
CA VAL A 103 5.59 -15.20 -4.75
C VAL A 103 5.88 -13.79 -5.29
N ILE A 104 5.42 -13.47 -6.50
CA ILE A 104 5.54 -12.12 -7.07
C ILE A 104 4.81 -11.10 -6.20
N GLY A 105 3.59 -11.43 -5.76
CA GLY A 105 2.81 -10.57 -4.87
C GLY A 105 3.48 -10.33 -3.51
N LEU A 106 4.09 -11.36 -2.91
CA LEU A 106 4.85 -11.22 -1.66
C LEU A 106 6.10 -10.34 -1.84
N GLN A 107 6.73 -10.37 -3.02
CA GLN A 107 7.79 -9.43 -3.32
C GLN A 107 7.27 -7.99 -3.44
N ALA A 108 6.10 -7.78 -4.04
CA ALA A 108 5.44 -6.47 -4.03
C ALA A 108 5.09 -6.00 -2.61
N VAL A 109 4.65 -6.90 -1.71
CA VAL A 109 4.46 -6.59 -0.28
C VAL A 109 5.74 -6.08 0.36
N ARG A 110 6.87 -6.78 0.14
CA ARG A 110 8.16 -6.35 0.68
C ARG A 110 8.57 -4.97 0.17
N ASN A 111 8.46 -4.73 -1.14
CA ASN A 111 8.82 -3.45 -1.75
C ASN A 111 7.92 -2.32 -1.23
N ALA A 112 6.61 -2.55 -1.19
CA ALA A 112 5.65 -1.58 -0.66
C ALA A 112 5.93 -1.22 0.79
N ARG A 113 6.27 -2.21 1.65
CA ARG A 113 6.65 -1.96 3.05
C ARG A 113 7.92 -1.11 3.15
N GLN A 114 8.93 -1.42 2.35
CA GLN A 114 10.19 -0.66 2.35
C GLN A 114 9.98 0.80 1.91
N GLU A 115 9.20 1.03 0.85
CA GLU A 115 8.86 2.39 0.41
C GLU A 115 8.03 3.13 1.47
N TYR A 116 7.04 2.47 2.05
CA TYR A 116 6.23 3.04 3.13
C TYR A 116 7.06 3.38 4.37
N GLU A 117 8.01 2.53 4.77
CA GLU A 117 8.93 2.81 5.86
C GLU A 117 9.90 3.95 5.56
N TYR A 118 10.31 4.10 4.30
CA TYR A 118 11.14 5.20 3.85
C TYR A 118 10.39 6.55 3.86
N ASP A 119 9.12 6.54 3.45
CA ASP A 119 8.27 7.74 3.44
C ASP A 119 7.74 8.09 4.85
N HIS A 120 7.53 7.08 5.69
CA HIS A 120 6.98 7.17 7.05
C HIS A 120 7.87 6.45 8.07
N PRO A 121 9.09 6.96 8.33
CA PRO A 121 10.00 6.34 9.29
C PRO A 121 9.38 6.31 10.69
N ALA A 122 9.59 5.19 11.39
CA ALA A 122 9.17 5.04 12.78
C ALA A 122 10.13 5.80 13.71
N CYS A 123 9.60 6.39 14.76
CA CYS A 123 10.41 7.01 15.81
C CYS A 123 11.18 5.93 16.58
N GLU A 124 12.51 6.06 16.67
CA GLU A 124 13.35 5.09 17.37
C GLU A 124 12.99 4.92 18.86
N ALA A 125 12.51 5.98 19.51
CA ALA A 125 12.18 5.94 20.93
C ALA A 125 10.79 5.34 21.24
N CYS A 126 9.76 5.62 20.42
CA CYS A 126 8.38 5.26 20.76
C CYS A 126 7.62 4.50 19.66
N GLY A 127 8.25 4.24 18.52
CA GLY A 127 7.65 3.52 17.38
C GLY A 127 6.60 4.29 16.58
N GLU A 128 6.21 5.49 17.03
CA GLU A 128 5.23 6.33 16.32
C GLU A 128 5.74 6.68 14.92
N ARG A 129 4.90 6.60 13.88
CA ARG A 129 5.34 6.89 12.52
C ARG A 129 5.33 8.39 12.21
N GLN A 130 6.22 8.80 11.33
CA GLN A 130 6.27 10.18 10.85
C GLN A 130 5.10 10.46 9.91
N ASP A 131 4.35 11.50 10.23
CA ASP A 131 3.13 11.80 9.48
C ASP A 131 3.36 12.56 8.18
N ASN A 132 4.44 13.35 8.17
CA ASN A 132 4.77 14.24 7.10
C ASN A 132 6.29 14.35 7.04
N ARG A 133 6.86 14.23 5.84
CA ARG A 133 8.29 14.39 5.53
C ARG A 133 8.96 15.65 6.10
N PHE A 134 8.20 16.70 6.40
CA PHE A 134 8.72 17.95 6.96
C PHE A 134 8.89 17.94 8.49
N LEU A 135 8.30 16.96 9.19
CA LEU A 135 8.42 16.84 10.65
C LEU A 135 9.79 16.27 11.04
N LYS A 136 10.62 17.07 11.72
CA LYS A 136 11.95 16.62 12.17
C LYS A 136 11.94 15.88 13.51
N GLN A 137 10.82 15.92 14.23
CA GLN A 137 10.67 15.38 15.58
C GLN A 137 9.33 14.67 15.72
N CYS A 138 9.33 13.59 16.50
CA CYS A 138 8.14 12.84 16.85
C CYS A 138 7.23 13.69 17.76
N PHE A 139 5.96 13.84 17.39
CA PHE A 139 5.00 14.62 18.19
C PHE A 139 4.73 14.00 19.56
N LYS A 140 4.90 12.68 19.69
CA LYS A 140 4.60 11.94 20.93
C LYS A 140 5.72 12.00 21.97
N CYS A 141 6.98 11.94 21.55
CA CYS A 141 8.12 11.84 22.46
C CYS A 141 9.23 12.88 22.22
N ALA A 142 9.04 13.81 21.27
CA ALA A 142 9.98 14.87 20.87
C ALA A 142 11.36 14.38 20.37
N THR A 143 11.57 13.06 20.26
CA THR A 143 12.79 12.47 19.70
C THR A 143 12.83 12.70 18.19
N LYS A 144 14.03 12.89 17.63
CA LYS A 144 14.19 13.05 16.18
C LYS A 144 13.88 11.73 15.47
N PHE A 145 13.20 11.82 14.33
CA PHE A 145 13.06 10.66 13.44
C PHE A 145 14.42 10.30 12.84
N ALA A 146 14.66 9.00 12.65
CA ALA A 146 15.86 8.50 12.01
C ALA A 146 15.75 8.62 10.49
N GLY A 147 16.65 9.40 9.88
CA GLY A 147 16.71 9.62 8.42
C GLY A 147 15.77 10.75 7.96
N ARG A 148 16.21 11.79 7.29
CA ARG A 148 17.32 11.90 6.32
C ARG A 148 18.46 12.74 6.92
N GLY A 149 19.67 12.18 6.91
CA GLY A 149 20.87 13.01 7.06
C GLY A 149 20.87 14.10 5.97
N ASN A 150 21.33 15.30 6.31
CA ASN A 150 21.63 16.32 5.31
C ASN A 150 22.52 15.77 4.20
#